data_AF-A0A812NBB8-F1
#
_entry.id   AF-A0A812NBB8-F1
#
_cell.length_a   1.000
_cell.length_b   1.000
_cell.length_c   1.000
_cell.angle_alpha   90.00
_cell.angle_beta   90.00
_cell.angle_gamma   90.00
#
_symmetry.space_group_name_H-M   'P 1'
#
loop_
_entity.id
_entity.type
_entity.pdbx_description
1 polymer ?
#
loop_
_entity_poly.entity_id
_entity_poly.type
_entity_poly.pdbx_seq_one_letter_code
_entity_poly.pdbx_strand_id
1 'polypeptide(L)'
;CALVALLFVQGAVAFRRKKVEKTSLRRQEPKALLEELEQVLGAEHREAAEQRLSEFEDDLRITFKALPKNGRGAVAAPSARYALHRLFNQRHGWQIKGLETAAGAWDTDSPVTAMGDRVPPKMRELFEDRLGSYGLTLHELAILAATMDKMFETDVAERLRIVYKASALKVQDKINYNQAKNVLWTYVAAFITGPQVESLTEGEVHKAVEHFEVRFPRYAEARDLLVGIADEVAGHGASSYDFETLQTILSKFGQRLGALEDTECKVMKNRLTSLEARDGSGLVRLGDFYGNDKFDFHFTESPAYLRSAGLLDESNPEDPKVIIPNYLAGPSNCVQPSGYYSICCFDECEQLMDKVEEGLEAPMGTPEKITALVSGLPSSSQPANRTLSPHLTQLLDEVAGHHGGMVPIHGRLFAQWMHEAYPRECTYPNLEVKVQSRFDHSPEMDHVEAAEKSKYWQIAKQRESSGENQTTSRWIMKEELVDQQGFEAHVKSSTRDDLTIFGTLGFIGMAVVRIIAPALRNDKQKEL
;
A
#
# COMPACT_ATOMS: atom_id res chain seq x y z
N CYS A 1 2.97 4.58 61.90
CA CYS A 1 4.36 4.79 61.44
C CYS A 1 5.42 4.74 62.56
N ALA A 2 5.31 3.83 63.55
CA ALA A 2 6.37 3.66 64.56
C ALA A 2 6.59 2.18 64.95
N LEU A 3 6.29 1.24 64.04
CA LEU A 3 6.43 -0.21 64.30
C LEU A 3 6.92 -1.01 63.08
N VAL A 4 7.50 -0.34 62.08
CA VAL A 4 8.16 -0.96 60.91
C VAL A 4 9.64 -0.55 60.79
N ALA A 5 10.12 0.34 61.67
CA ALA A 5 11.48 0.90 61.61
C ALA A 5 12.54 0.13 62.43
N LEU A 6 12.23 -1.07 62.94
CA LEU A 6 13.13 -1.84 63.83
C LEU A 6 13.58 -3.21 63.27
N LEU A 7 13.34 -3.49 61.98
CA LEU A 7 13.83 -4.71 61.31
C LEU A 7 14.91 -4.45 60.23
N PHE A 8 15.46 -3.24 60.14
CA PHE A 8 16.50 -2.90 59.15
C PHE A 8 17.84 -2.46 59.75
N VAL A 9 18.12 -2.79 61.01
CA VAL A 9 19.45 -2.56 61.62
C VAL A 9 19.88 -3.79 62.39
N GLN A 10 20.26 -4.86 61.68
CA GLN A 10 21.28 -5.84 62.08
C GLN A 10 21.38 -6.92 60.98
N GLY A 11 22.52 -6.94 60.28
CA GLY A 11 22.75 -7.89 59.18
C GLY A 11 23.72 -7.42 58.09
N ALA A 12 24.47 -6.34 58.32
CA ALA A 12 25.67 -6.09 57.56
C ALA A 12 26.82 -6.87 58.23
N VAL A 13 27.25 -7.98 57.62
CA VAL A 13 28.65 -8.46 57.51
C VAL A 13 28.65 -9.79 56.74
N ALA A 14 29.54 -9.87 55.76
CA ALA A 14 29.99 -11.06 55.03
C ALA A 14 29.08 -11.65 53.93
N PHE A 15 29.11 -11.02 52.74
CA PHE A 15 29.24 -11.82 51.51
C PHE A 15 30.27 -11.17 50.57
N ARG A 16 31.37 -11.90 50.34
CA ARG A 16 32.48 -11.53 49.47
C ARG A 16 31.97 -11.17 48.07
N ARG A 17 32.34 -9.98 47.59
CA ARG A 17 32.28 -9.60 46.17
C ARG A 17 33.01 -10.64 45.32
N LYS A 18 32.28 -11.53 44.64
CA LYS A 18 32.73 -11.98 43.32
C LYS A 18 32.50 -10.81 42.38
N LYS A 19 33.59 -10.22 41.93
CA LYS A 19 33.61 -9.25 40.83
C LYS A 19 33.17 -10.02 39.58
N VAL A 20 31.86 -10.10 39.36
CA VAL A 20 31.34 -10.39 38.03
C VAL A 20 31.70 -9.14 37.23
N GLU A 21 32.70 -9.28 36.37
CA GLU A 21 32.88 -8.36 35.26
C GLU A 21 31.53 -8.22 34.59
N LYS A 22 30.88 -7.08 34.79
CA LYS A 22 29.89 -6.60 33.84
C LYS A 22 30.70 -6.36 32.56
N THR A 23 30.82 -7.40 31.73
CA THR A 23 30.99 -7.21 30.31
C THR A 23 29.76 -6.41 29.92
N SER A 24 29.90 -5.10 29.89
CA SER A 24 28.99 -4.24 29.18
C SER A 24 28.97 -4.80 27.77
N LEU A 25 27.92 -5.55 27.42
CA LEU A 25 27.43 -5.57 26.06
C LEU A 25 27.07 -4.11 25.78
N ARG A 26 28.11 -3.39 25.33
CA ARG A 26 28.00 -2.07 24.74
C ARG A 26 27.02 -2.30 23.61
N ARG A 27 25.77 -1.87 23.79
CA ARG A 27 24.81 -1.74 22.69
C ARG A 27 25.51 -0.78 21.74
N GLN A 28 26.20 -1.30 20.74
CA GLN A 28 26.75 -0.49 19.67
C GLN A 28 25.54 0.24 19.08
N GLU A 29 25.61 1.57 19.02
CA GLU A 29 24.70 2.27 18.13
C GLU A 29 24.86 1.64 16.74
N PRO A 30 23.77 1.26 16.08
CA PRO A 30 23.84 0.67 14.75
C PRO A 30 24.65 1.61 13.85
N LYS A 31 25.59 1.08 13.05
CA LYS A 31 26.24 1.93 12.03
C LYS A 31 25.14 2.45 11.09
N ALA A 32 25.40 3.59 10.47
CA ALA A 32 24.47 4.14 9.50
C ALA A 32 24.22 3.10 8.40
N LEU A 33 22.95 2.85 8.08
CA LEU A 33 22.55 1.81 7.13
C LEU A 33 23.26 1.99 5.77
N LEU A 34 23.48 3.24 5.34
CA LEU A 34 24.22 3.57 4.11
C LEU A 34 25.69 3.10 4.16
N GLU A 35 26.36 3.21 5.30
CA GLU A 35 27.74 2.73 5.46
C GLU A 35 27.81 1.19 5.43
N GLU A 36 26.79 0.53 5.97
CA GLU A 36 26.68 -0.93 5.91
C GLU A 36 26.35 -1.39 4.48
N LEU A 37 25.47 -0.69 3.76
CA LEU A 37 25.18 -0.95 2.36
C LEU A 37 26.43 -0.78 1.49
N GLU A 38 27.20 0.29 1.69
CA GLU A 38 28.47 0.50 0.98
C GLU A 38 29.47 -0.64 1.25
N GLN A 39 29.61 -1.07 2.51
CA GLN A 39 30.48 -2.20 2.88
C GLN A 39 30.05 -3.53 2.23
N VAL A 40 28.75 -3.69 1.94
CA VAL A 40 28.18 -4.92 1.39
C VAL A 40 28.15 -4.90 -0.14
N LEU A 41 27.96 -3.74 -0.76
CA LEU A 41 27.53 -3.60 -2.16
C LEU A 41 28.37 -2.62 -2.98
N GLY A 42 29.29 -1.89 -2.34
CA GLY A 42 30.10 -0.85 -2.96
C GLY A 42 29.43 0.52 -2.99
N ALA A 43 30.23 1.54 -3.33
CA ALA A 43 29.84 2.95 -3.30
C ALA A 43 28.71 3.30 -4.29
N GLU A 44 28.64 2.65 -5.45
CA GLU A 44 27.62 2.94 -6.48
C GLU A 44 26.18 2.73 -5.97
N HIS A 45 25.95 1.69 -5.16
CA HIS A 45 24.64 1.42 -4.57
C HIS A 45 24.25 2.47 -3.52
N ARG A 46 25.25 2.96 -2.77
CA ARG A 46 25.06 4.03 -1.79
C ARG A 46 24.72 5.35 -2.49
N GLU A 47 25.50 5.75 -3.48
CA GLU A 47 25.29 6.99 -4.22
C GLU A 47 23.91 7.01 -4.90
N ALA A 48 23.50 5.89 -5.50
CA ALA A 48 22.17 5.76 -6.11
C ALA A 48 21.04 5.91 -5.08
N ALA A 49 21.18 5.30 -3.90
CA ALA A 49 20.20 5.44 -2.83
C ALA A 49 20.15 6.89 -2.29
N GLU A 50 21.30 7.53 -2.11
CA GLU A 50 21.41 8.90 -1.59
C GLU A 50 20.79 9.94 -2.54
N GLN A 51 20.94 9.78 -3.87
CA GLN A 51 20.44 10.74 -4.86
C GLN A 51 18.92 10.96 -4.79
N ARG A 52 18.15 9.93 -4.44
CA ARG A 52 16.67 9.96 -4.43
C ARG A 52 16.10 9.93 -3.02
N LEU A 53 16.96 9.92 -2.01
CA LEU A 53 16.56 9.67 -0.63
C LEU A 53 15.60 10.73 -0.09
N SER A 54 15.89 12.01 -0.35
CA SER A 54 15.03 13.10 0.13
C SER A 54 13.62 13.05 -0.47
N GLU A 55 13.51 12.68 -1.75
CA GLU A 55 12.21 12.53 -2.41
C GLU A 55 11.39 11.41 -1.74
N PHE A 56 12.00 10.26 -1.49
CA PHE A 56 11.31 9.15 -0.83
C PHE A 56 10.98 9.45 0.63
N GLU A 57 11.83 10.18 1.35
CA GLU A 57 11.50 10.64 2.71
C GLU A 57 10.30 11.58 2.74
N ASP A 58 10.19 12.47 1.75
CA ASP A 58 9.05 13.38 1.62
C ASP A 58 7.77 12.64 1.27
N ASP A 59 7.83 11.75 0.28
CA ASP A 59 6.69 10.94 -0.16
C ASP A 59 6.16 10.03 0.98
N LEU A 60 7.07 9.42 1.77
CA LEU A 60 6.70 8.51 2.87
C LEU A 60 6.27 9.25 4.15
N ARG A 61 6.49 10.56 4.26
CA ARG A 61 6.41 11.29 5.54
C ARG A 61 5.04 11.20 6.19
N ILE A 62 3.98 11.37 5.40
CA ILE A 62 2.59 11.41 5.88
C ILE A 62 2.19 10.03 6.41
N THR A 63 2.35 8.99 5.59
CA THR A 63 2.07 7.60 5.98
C THR A 63 2.90 7.17 7.18
N PHE A 64 4.21 7.47 7.18
CA PHE A 64 5.09 7.13 8.30
C PHE A 64 4.65 7.79 9.60
N LYS A 65 4.18 9.04 9.55
CA LYS A 65 3.64 9.73 10.74
C LYS A 65 2.40 9.01 11.28
N ALA A 66 1.54 8.52 10.42
CA ALA A 66 0.32 7.85 10.82
C ALA A 66 0.53 6.39 11.26
N LEU A 67 1.65 5.74 10.94
CA LEU A 67 1.88 4.35 11.32
C LEU A 67 2.31 4.17 12.80
N PRO A 68 1.99 3.00 13.40
CA PRO A 68 2.47 2.69 14.75
C PRO A 68 4.00 2.55 14.75
N LYS A 69 4.64 3.20 15.73
CA LYS A 69 6.09 3.10 15.93
C LYS A 69 6.43 2.41 17.23
N ASN A 70 7.56 1.72 17.22
CA ASN A 70 8.20 1.22 18.43
C ASN A 70 8.90 2.35 19.21
N GLY A 71 9.52 2.02 20.35
CA GLY A 71 10.21 3.00 21.20
C GLY A 71 11.40 3.74 20.56
N ARG A 72 11.85 3.34 19.36
CA ARG A 72 12.87 4.04 18.57
C ARG A 72 12.25 5.07 17.62
N GLY A 73 10.93 5.15 17.53
CA GLY A 73 10.25 5.91 16.48
C GLY A 73 10.35 5.23 15.11
N ALA A 74 10.52 3.90 15.09
CA ALA A 74 10.67 3.09 13.89
C ALA A 74 9.45 2.18 13.66
N VAL A 75 9.12 1.90 12.40
CA VAL A 75 8.03 1.01 12.00
C VAL A 75 8.50 -0.45 11.90
N ALA A 76 7.65 -1.40 12.27
CA ALA A 76 7.92 -2.83 12.09
C ALA A 76 7.66 -3.28 10.64
N ALA A 77 7.96 -4.54 10.33
CA ALA A 77 7.82 -5.09 8.98
C ALA A 77 6.42 -4.92 8.36
N PRO A 78 5.29 -5.18 9.04
CA PRO A 78 3.97 -5.01 8.44
C PRO A 78 3.67 -3.55 8.08
N SER A 79 3.99 -2.63 9.00
CA SER A 79 3.87 -1.18 8.78
C SER A 79 4.79 -0.68 7.65
N ALA A 80 6.02 -1.19 7.55
CA ALA A 80 6.95 -0.88 6.47
C ALA A 80 6.43 -1.37 5.11
N ARG A 81 5.88 -2.60 5.06
CA ARG A 81 5.27 -3.17 3.86
C ARG A 81 4.09 -2.33 3.38
N TYR A 82 3.20 -1.94 4.29
CA TYR A 82 2.08 -1.04 3.99
C TYR A 82 2.55 0.29 3.40
N ALA A 83 3.53 0.94 4.03
CA ALA A 83 4.05 2.21 3.55
C ALA A 83 4.67 2.12 2.15
N LEU A 84 5.44 1.05 1.88
CA LEU A 84 6.07 0.84 0.58
C LEU A 84 5.03 0.50 -0.50
N HIS A 85 4.02 -0.30 -0.17
CA HIS A 85 2.91 -0.59 -1.08
C HIS A 85 2.24 0.71 -1.54
N ARG A 86 1.85 1.58 -0.59
CA ARG A 86 1.19 2.86 -0.89
C ARG A 86 2.09 3.77 -1.71
N LEU A 87 3.36 3.91 -1.33
CA LEU A 87 4.33 4.72 -2.06
C LEU A 87 4.39 4.35 -3.55
N PHE A 88 4.60 3.07 -3.87
CA PHE A 88 4.75 2.65 -5.27
C PHE A 88 3.42 2.65 -6.03
N ASN A 89 2.30 2.37 -5.35
CA ASN A 89 0.98 2.49 -5.95
C ASN A 89 0.64 3.94 -6.31
N GLN A 90 0.81 4.87 -5.38
CA GLN A 90 0.49 6.29 -5.59
C GLN A 90 1.44 6.96 -6.60
N ARG A 91 2.72 6.58 -6.62
CA ARG A 91 3.71 7.22 -7.50
C ARG A 91 3.63 6.71 -8.95
N HIS A 92 3.34 5.42 -9.13
CA HIS A 92 3.48 4.76 -10.44
C HIS A 92 2.32 3.83 -10.85
N GLY A 93 1.33 3.62 -9.98
CA GLY A 93 0.30 2.58 -10.17
C GLY A 93 0.84 1.17 -9.99
N TRP A 94 2.02 1.02 -9.37
CA TRP A 94 2.71 -0.26 -9.26
C TRP A 94 2.17 -1.09 -8.10
N GLN A 95 1.82 -2.33 -8.41
CA GLN A 95 1.49 -3.38 -7.46
C GLN A 95 2.66 -4.36 -7.46
N ILE A 96 3.47 -4.35 -6.41
CA ILE A 96 4.72 -5.11 -6.34
C ILE A 96 4.47 -6.43 -5.61
N LYS A 97 4.90 -7.54 -6.22
CA LYS A 97 4.87 -8.88 -5.65
C LYS A 97 5.65 -8.94 -4.34
N GLY A 98 5.05 -9.48 -3.28
CA GLY A 98 5.57 -9.45 -1.92
C GLY A 98 5.23 -8.18 -1.12
N LEU A 99 4.67 -7.12 -1.74
CA LEU A 99 4.15 -5.94 -1.04
C LEU A 99 2.62 -5.82 -1.15
N GLU A 100 2.00 -6.48 -2.12
CA GLU A 100 0.56 -6.52 -2.30
C GLU A 100 -0.16 -7.16 -1.11
N THR A 101 -1.43 -6.81 -0.95
CA THR A 101 -2.34 -7.54 -0.07
C THR A 101 -3.45 -8.21 -0.83
N ALA A 102 -3.72 -9.45 -0.46
CA ALA A 102 -5.03 -10.05 -0.61
C ALA A 102 -5.98 -9.37 0.38
N ALA A 103 -6.80 -8.42 -0.09
CA ALA A 103 -7.94 -7.88 0.66
C ALA A 103 -7.66 -7.33 2.08
N GLY A 104 -6.44 -6.84 2.35
CA GLY A 104 -6.07 -6.23 3.63
C GLY A 104 -5.37 -7.14 4.65
N ALA A 105 -4.98 -8.38 4.29
CA ALA A 105 -4.13 -9.22 5.13
C ALA A 105 -2.65 -8.82 5.00
N TRP A 106 -2.09 -8.16 6.03
CA TRP A 106 -0.71 -7.65 6.06
C TRP A 106 0.23 -8.43 7.00
N ASP A 107 -0.26 -9.50 7.64
CA ASP A 107 0.29 -9.99 8.91
C ASP A 107 1.42 -11.03 8.82
N THR A 108 1.91 -11.39 7.62
CA THR A 108 2.73 -12.60 7.49
C THR A 108 4.11 -12.46 6.83
N ASP A 109 4.34 -11.54 5.89
CA ASP A 109 5.66 -11.47 5.22
C ASP A 109 6.36 -10.11 5.32
N SER A 110 7.69 -10.17 5.46
CA SER A 110 8.59 -9.03 5.42
C SER A 110 8.54 -8.33 4.05
N PRO A 111 8.60 -6.99 3.99
CA PRO A 111 8.69 -6.27 2.72
C PRO A 111 9.93 -6.64 1.90
N VAL A 112 10.96 -7.21 2.52
CA VAL A 112 12.18 -7.65 1.82
C VAL A 112 11.91 -8.83 0.89
N THR A 113 10.85 -9.61 1.12
CA THR A 113 10.43 -10.70 0.21
C THR A 113 10.16 -10.19 -1.20
N ALA A 114 9.69 -8.95 -1.35
CA ALA A 114 9.43 -8.31 -2.63
C ALA A 114 10.67 -8.08 -3.48
N MET A 115 11.86 -8.09 -2.86
CA MET A 115 13.11 -7.93 -3.58
C MET A 115 13.53 -9.20 -4.34
N GLY A 116 12.98 -10.38 -3.95
CA GLY A 116 13.29 -11.66 -4.57
C GLY A 116 14.80 -11.91 -4.72
N ASP A 117 15.21 -12.41 -5.88
CA ASP A 117 16.62 -12.68 -6.20
C ASP A 117 17.31 -11.55 -6.98
N ARG A 118 16.64 -10.40 -7.16
CA ARG A 118 17.21 -9.26 -7.91
C ARG A 118 18.20 -8.42 -7.12
N VAL A 119 18.20 -8.58 -5.80
CA VAL A 119 19.19 -7.97 -4.93
C VAL A 119 20.07 -9.05 -4.31
N PRO A 120 21.37 -8.76 -4.06
CA PRO A 120 22.26 -9.74 -3.46
C PRO A 120 21.71 -10.28 -2.13
N PRO A 121 21.82 -11.60 -1.84
CA PRO A 121 21.28 -12.20 -0.62
C PRO A 121 21.68 -11.47 0.67
N LYS A 122 22.94 -11.02 0.72
CA LYS A 122 23.49 -10.28 1.87
C LYS A 122 22.80 -8.92 2.11
N MET A 123 22.27 -8.29 1.06
CA MET A 123 21.46 -7.08 1.21
C MET A 123 20.10 -7.40 1.86
N ARG A 124 19.46 -8.50 1.44
CA ARG A 124 18.20 -8.95 2.04
C ARG A 124 18.39 -9.26 3.53
N GLU A 125 19.42 -10.03 3.85
CA GLU A 125 19.79 -10.35 5.24
C GLU A 125 19.97 -9.08 6.09
N LEU A 126 20.63 -8.05 5.56
CA LEU A 126 20.83 -6.77 6.27
C LEU A 126 19.50 -6.07 6.62
N PHE A 127 18.56 -5.99 5.66
CA PHE A 127 17.25 -5.38 5.92
C PHE A 127 16.38 -6.22 6.84
N GLU A 128 16.42 -7.55 6.70
CA GLU A 128 15.68 -8.47 7.58
C GLU A 128 16.16 -8.40 9.02
N ASP A 129 17.48 -8.40 9.24
CA ASP A 129 18.06 -8.26 10.59
C ASP A 129 17.64 -6.94 11.25
N ARG A 130 17.61 -5.85 10.47
CA ARG A 130 17.16 -4.53 10.94
C ARG A 130 15.67 -4.55 11.29
N LEU A 131 14.82 -5.05 10.41
CA LEU A 131 13.37 -5.15 10.62
C LEU A 131 13.03 -6.00 11.84
N GLY A 132 13.66 -7.17 11.98
CA GLY A 132 13.43 -8.10 13.10
C GLY A 132 13.95 -7.59 14.44
N SER A 133 14.98 -6.74 14.46
CA SER A 133 15.62 -6.28 15.70
C SER A 133 15.17 -4.89 16.16
N TYR A 134 14.95 -3.95 15.23
CA TYR A 134 14.82 -2.52 15.54
C TYR A 134 13.71 -1.79 14.78
N GLY A 135 13.08 -2.42 13.79
CA GLY A 135 12.21 -1.75 12.81
C GLY A 135 13.00 -0.82 11.88
N LEU A 136 12.32 0.02 11.09
CA LEU A 136 12.93 1.02 10.22
C LEU A 136 12.45 2.44 10.59
N THR A 137 13.39 3.36 10.78
CA THR A 137 13.09 4.80 10.82
C THR A 137 12.65 5.30 9.44
N LEU A 138 12.12 6.54 9.34
CA LEU A 138 11.74 7.12 8.04
C LEU A 138 12.90 7.08 7.04
N HIS A 139 14.09 7.45 7.50
CA HIS A 139 15.31 7.43 6.71
C HIS A 139 15.66 6.02 6.21
N GLU A 140 15.65 5.03 7.12
CA GLU A 140 15.93 3.63 6.76
C GLU A 140 14.87 3.04 5.83
N LEU A 141 13.60 3.43 5.98
CA LEU A 141 12.51 3.03 5.09
C LEU A 141 12.65 3.66 3.70
N ALA A 142 13.07 4.92 3.62
CA ALA A 142 13.34 5.60 2.35
C ALA A 142 14.55 4.99 1.62
N ILE A 143 15.58 4.52 2.36
CA ILE A 143 16.68 3.73 1.79
C ILE A 143 16.16 2.42 1.20
N LEU A 144 15.26 1.72 1.91
CA LEU A 144 14.64 0.49 1.41
C LEU A 144 13.83 0.76 0.13
N ALA A 145 13.05 1.84 0.10
CA ALA A 145 12.31 2.28 -1.09
C ALA A 145 13.25 2.59 -2.27
N ALA A 146 14.31 3.37 -2.06
CA ALA A 146 15.28 3.70 -3.10
C ALA A 146 15.99 2.46 -3.66
N THR A 147 16.24 1.47 -2.79
CA THR A 147 16.83 0.18 -3.19
C THR A 147 15.87 -0.62 -4.07
N MET A 148 14.58 -0.66 -3.73
CA MET A 148 13.54 -1.29 -4.56
C MET A 148 13.36 -0.57 -5.89
N ASP A 149 13.38 0.77 -5.89
CA ASP A 149 13.31 1.55 -7.11
C ASP A 149 14.49 1.23 -8.06
N LYS A 150 15.72 1.16 -7.53
CA LYS A 150 16.90 0.77 -8.30
C LYS A 150 16.81 -0.65 -8.86
N MET A 151 16.19 -1.56 -8.11
CA MET A 151 15.93 -2.92 -8.57
C MET A 151 15.06 -2.93 -9.84
N PHE A 152 14.07 -2.06 -9.95
CA PHE A 152 13.24 -1.94 -11.17
C PHE A 152 14.00 -1.36 -12.36
N GLU A 153 14.91 -0.41 -12.14
CA GLU A 153 15.80 0.09 -13.21
C GLU A 153 16.73 -1.01 -13.74
N THR A 154 17.28 -1.84 -12.86
CA THR A 154 18.13 -2.97 -13.24
C THR A 154 17.34 -3.99 -14.08
N ASP A 155 16.10 -4.26 -13.68
CA ASP A 155 15.19 -5.10 -14.44
C ASP A 155 14.92 -4.53 -15.84
N VAL A 156 14.68 -3.22 -15.99
CA VAL A 156 14.57 -2.58 -17.31
C VAL A 156 15.82 -2.82 -18.18
N ALA A 157 17.01 -2.72 -17.59
CA ALA A 157 18.27 -2.94 -18.30
C ALA A 157 18.42 -4.39 -18.80
N GLU A 158 18.12 -5.39 -17.97
CA GLU A 158 18.17 -6.81 -18.36
C GLU A 158 17.25 -7.11 -19.53
N ARG A 159 16.04 -6.56 -19.47
CA ARG A 159 15.03 -6.68 -20.53
C ARG A 159 15.47 -6.00 -21.83
N LEU A 160 16.09 -4.83 -21.74
CA LEU A 160 16.61 -4.13 -22.90
C LEU A 160 17.74 -4.92 -23.59
N ARG A 161 18.58 -5.65 -22.83
CA ARG A 161 19.62 -6.52 -23.42
C ARG A 161 19.03 -7.64 -24.27
N ILE A 162 17.87 -8.18 -23.90
CA ILE A 162 17.16 -9.20 -24.70
C ILE A 162 16.72 -8.60 -26.04
N VAL A 163 16.14 -7.39 -26.02
CA VAL A 163 15.70 -6.69 -27.23
C VAL A 163 16.88 -6.32 -28.14
N TYR A 164 18.00 -5.86 -27.56
CA TYR A 164 19.24 -5.62 -28.31
C TYR A 164 19.72 -6.87 -29.04
N LYS A 165 19.77 -8.00 -28.33
CA LYS A 165 20.17 -9.29 -28.90
C LYS A 165 19.23 -9.70 -30.05
N ALA A 166 17.91 -9.59 -29.84
CA ALA A 166 16.91 -9.88 -30.86
C ALA A 166 16.97 -8.94 -32.08
N SER A 167 17.51 -7.73 -31.90
CA SER A 167 17.72 -6.75 -32.96
C SER A 167 19.11 -6.87 -33.61
N ALA A 168 19.90 -7.90 -33.26
CA ALA A 168 21.29 -8.08 -33.68
C ALA A 168 22.21 -6.88 -33.34
N LEU A 169 21.94 -6.17 -32.24
CA LEU A 169 22.72 -5.05 -31.72
C LEU A 169 23.55 -5.47 -30.50
N LYS A 170 24.66 -4.76 -30.26
CA LYS A 170 25.49 -4.90 -29.06
C LYS A 170 25.27 -3.71 -28.13
N VAL A 171 25.43 -3.91 -26.83
CA VAL A 171 25.23 -2.88 -25.80
C VAL A 171 26.13 -1.65 -26.02
N GLN A 172 27.35 -1.86 -26.54
CA GLN A 172 28.30 -0.80 -26.86
C GLN A 172 28.01 -0.04 -28.16
N ASP A 173 27.02 -0.47 -28.95
CA ASP A 173 26.72 0.17 -30.22
C ASP A 173 26.02 1.51 -29.98
N LYS A 174 26.49 2.55 -30.68
CA LYS A 174 25.71 3.78 -30.85
C LYS A 174 24.77 3.62 -32.02
N ILE A 175 23.48 3.73 -31.77
CA ILE A 175 22.45 3.48 -32.76
C ILE A 175 21.80 4.78 -33.21
N ASN A 176 21.31 4.82 -34.45
CA ASN A 176 20.62 5.99 -34.99
C ASN A 176 19.15 6.05 -34.52
N TYR A 177 18.48 7.17 -34.80
CA TYR A 177 17.08 7.39 -34.44
C TYR A 177 16.12 6.26 -34.86
N ASN A 178 16.23 5.74 -36.08
CA ASN A 178 15.34 4.68 -36.56
C ASN A 178 15.57 3.36 -35.80
N GLN A 179 16.82 3.02 -35.54
CA GLN A 179 17.17 1.85 -34.73
C GLN A 179 16.69 2.02 -33.29
N ALA A 180 16.91 3.18 -32.68
CA ALA A 180 16.45 3.49 -31.33
C ALA A 180 14.93 3.40 -31.19
N LYS A 181 14.20 4.03 -32.13
CA LYS A 181 12.74 3.95 -32.19
C LYS A 181 12.26 2.50 -32.27
N ASN A 182 12.87 1.69 -33.12
CA ASN A 182 12.51 0.28 -33.25
C ASN A 182 12.79 -0.49 -31.95
N VAL A 183 13.97 -0.33 -31.36
CA VAL A 183 14.33 -0.99 -30.08
C VAL A 183 13.37 -0.60 -28.96
N LEU A 184 13.10 0.69 -28.79
CA LEU A 184 12.17 1.19 -27.77
C LEU A 184 10.75 0.64 -27.97
N TRP A 185 10.26 0.62 -29.21
CA TRP A 185 8.91 0.13 -29.48
C TRP A 185 8.77 -1.38 -29.39
N THR A 186 9.78 -2.11 -29.86
CA THR A 186 9.88 -3.57 -29.69
C THR A 186 9.91 -3.94 -28.21
N TYR A 187 10.64 -3.16 -27.40
CA TYR A 187 10.60 -3.29 -25.95
C TYR A 187 9.15 -3.13 -25.46
N VAL A 188 8.54 -1.95 -25.65
CA VAL A 188 7.19 -1.66 -25.15
C VAL A 188 6.15 -2.72 -25.57
N ALA A 189 6.15 -3.15 -26.83
CA ALA A 189 5.26 -4.18 -27.31
C ALA A 189 5.47 -5.54 -26.59
N ALA A 190 6.73 -5.95 -26.41
CA ALA A 190 7.07 -7.18 -25.72
C ALA A 190 6.69 -7.15 -24.23
N PHE A 191 6.78 -6.01 -23.56
CA PHE A 191 6.47 -5.92 -22.11
C PHE A 191 5.02 -5.65 -21.78
N ILE A 192 4.26 -5.08 -22.72
CA ILE A 192 2.82 -4.90 -22.52
C ILE A 192 2.03 -6.14 -22.97
N THR A 193 2.51 -6.89 -23.98
CA THR A 193 1.75 -8.01 -24.56
C THR A 193 2.44 -9.38 -24.53
N GLY A 194 3.70 -9.45 -24.11
CA GLY A 194 4.43 -10.71 -24.01
C GLY A 194 4.16 -11.46 -22.70
N PRO A 195 4.44 -12.77 -22.65
CA PRO A 195 4.47 -13.51 -21.39
C PRO A 195 5.55 -12.93 -20.45
N GLN A 196 5.50 -13.32 -19.17
CA GLN A 196 6.47 -12.90 -18.16
C GLN A 196 7.90 -13.05 -18.68
N VAL A 197 8.69 -11.99 -18.46
CA VAL A 197 9.93 -11.74 -19.21
C VAL A 197 10.99 -12.81 -19.04
N GLU A 198 10.94 -13.58 -17.94
CA GLU A 198 11.83 -14.72 -17.73
C GLU A 198 11.70 -15.80 -18.83
N SER A 199 10.67 -15.70 -19.69
CA SER A 199 10.39 -16.63 -20.79
C SER A 199 10.61 -16.07 -22.22
N LEU A 200 10.91 -14.78 -22.40
CA LEU A 200 10.95 -14.16 -23.74
C LEU A 200 12.14 -14.65 -24.58
N THR A 201 11.85 -15.41 -25.62
CA THR A 201 12.78 -15.77 -26.69
C THR A 201 12.84 -14.70 -27.79
N GLU A 202 13.92 -14.70 -28.56
CA GLU A 202 14.11 -13.79 -29.73
C GLU A 202 12.95 -13.86 -30.74
N GLY A 203 12.34 -15.03 -30.92
CA GLY A 203 11.18 -15.23 -31.78
C GLY A 203 9.87 -14.67 -31.22
N GLU A 204 9.71 -14.61 -29.90
CA GLU A 204 8.52 -14.07 -29.24
C GLU A 204 8.50 -12.54 -29.22
N VAL A 205 9.68 -11.92 -29.14
CA VAL A 205 9.85 -10.46 -29.26
C VAL A 205 9.28 -9.93 -30.59
N HIS A 206 9.51 -10.64 -31.69
CA HIS A 206 8.99 -10.25 -33.00
C HIS A 206 7.46 -10.41 -33.10
N LYS A 207 6.90 -11.48 -32.53
CA LYS A 207 5.45 -11.73 -32.51
C LYS A 207 4.68 -10.73 -31.63
N ALA A 208 5.31 -10.18 -30.60
CA ALA A 208 4.69 -9.19 -29.72
C ALA A 208 4.30 -7.92 -30.49
N VAL A 209 5.15 -7.48 -31.41
CA VAL A 209 4.93 -6.27 -32.22
C VAL A 209 3.78 -6.43 -33.23
N GLU A 210 3.64 -7.61 -33.85
CA GLU A 210 2.70 -7.84 -34.97
C GLU A 210 1.21 -7.60 -34.63
N HIS A 211 0.82 -7.70 -33.35
CA HIS A 211 -0.58 -7.49 -32.95
C HIS A 211 -0.71 -6.48 -31.80
N PHE A 212 0.33 -5.68 -31.55
CA PHE A 212 0.33 -4.78 -30.39
C PHE A 212 -0.81 -3.76 -30.45
N GLU A 213 -1.04 -3.17 -31.63
CA GLU A 213 -2.12 -2.19 -31.86
C GLU A 213 -3.52 -2.76 -31.58
N VAL A 214 -3.73 -4.05 -31.82
CA VAL A 214 -5.02 -4.71 -31.57
C VAL A 214 -5.17 -5.09 -30.09
N ARG A 215 -4.09 -5.49 -29.43
CA ARG A 215 -4.12 -5.94 -28.03
C ARG A 215 -4.06 -4.80 -27.01
N PHE A 216 -3.63 -3.60 -27.42
CA PHE A 216 -3.44 -2.48 -26.53
C PHE A 216 -4.16 -1.24 -27.06
N PRO A 217 -5.41 -0.99 -26.61
CA PRO A 217 -6.24 0.10 -27.12
C PRO A 217 -5.59 1.49 -27.09
N ARG A 218 -4.74 1.75 -26.10
CA ARG A 218 -4.00 3.02 -25.91
C ARG A 218 -2.68 3.09 -26.70
N TYR A 219 -2.57 2.34 -27.79
CA TYR A 219 -1.34 2.23 -28.59
C TYR A 219 -0.80 3.59 -29.04
N ALA A 220 -1.68 4.47 -29.51
CA ALA A 220 -1.30 5.79 -30.01
C ALA A 220 -0.74 6.67 -28.89
N GLU A 221 -1.42 6.71 -27.76
CA GLU A 221 -1.06 7.49 -26.58
C GLU A 221 0.24 7.00 -25.95
N ALA A 222 0.45 5.68 -25.87
CA ALA A 222 1.71 5.11 -25.39
C ALA A 222 2.88 5.45 -26.32
N ARG A 223 2.66 5.47 -27.63
CA ARG A 223 3.68 5.87 -28.60
C ARG A 223 4.06 7.34 -28.40
N ASP A 224 3.06 8.21 -28.25
CA ASP A 224 3.28 9.64 -28.10
C ASP A 224 3.95 9.96 -26.75
N LEU A 225 3.57 9.24 -25.68
CA LEU A 225 4.27 9.30 -24.38
C LEU A 225 5.74 8.90 -24.51
N LEU A 226 6.03 7.79 -25.18
CA LEU A 226 7.40 7.29 -25.36
C LEU A 226 8.26 8.27 -26.16
N VAL A 227 7.70 8.89 -27.22
CA VAL A 227 8.37 9.93 -28.01
C VAL A 227 8.65 11.16 -27.16
N GLY A 228 7.66 11.63 -26.38
CA GLY A 228 7.83 12.77 -25.48
C GLY A 228 8.93 12.54 -24.44
N ILE A 229 9.02 11.33 -23.89
CA ILE A 229 10.08 10.94 -22.94
C ILE A 229 11.44 10.86 -23.66
N ALA A 230 11.49 10.33 -24.88
CA ALA A 230 12.72 10.28 -25.66
C ALA A 230 13.28 11.68 -25.93
N ASP A 231 12.41 12.65 -26.26
CA ASP A 231 12.78 14.05 -26.43
C ASP A 231 13.22 14.70 -25.11
N GLU A 232 12.59 14.39 -23.99
CA GLU A 232 12.98 14.87 -22.65
C GLU A 232 14.39 14.39 -22.27
N VAL A 233 14.71 13.11 -22.54
CA VAL A 233 15.96 12.48 -22.08
C VAL A 233 17.12 12.73 -23.04
N ALA A 234 16.91 12.50 -24.35
CA ALA A 234 17.97 12.59 -25.34
C ALA A 234 18.09 13.99 -25.98
N GLY A 235 17.09 14.84 -25.79
CA GLY A 235 16.93 16.12 -26.48
C GLY A 235 16.22 15.96 -27.83
N HIS A 236 15.40 16.96 -28.17
CA HIS A 236 14.64 16.98 -29.41
C HIS A 236 15.58 16.89 -30.63
N GLY A 237 15.33 15.92 -31.51
CA GLY A 237 16.13 15.71 -32.72
C GLY A 237 17.48 14.99 -32.50
N ALA A 238 17.66 14.30 -31.37
CA ALA A 238 18.83 13.46 -31.15
C ALA A 238 19.06 12.46 -32.30
N SER A 239 20.29 12.42 -32.81
CA SER A 239 20.66 11.61 -33.97
C SER A 239 21.32 10.27 -33.60
N SER A 240 21.76 10.14 -32.35
CA SER A 240 22.47 8.97 -31.85
C SER A 240 22.08 8.68 -30.39
N TYR A 241 21.91 7.40 -30.08
CA TYR A 241 21.51 6.91 -28.77
C TYR A 241 22.49 5.82 -28.32
N ASP A 242 22.81 5.81 -27.03
CA ASP A 242 23.50 4.70 -26.37
C ASP A 242 22.52 3.92 -25.48
N PHE A 243 23.00 2.79 -24.94
CA PHE A 243 22.20 1.89 -24.14
C PHE A 243 21.63 2.57 -22.87
N GLU A 244 22.45 3.37 -22.19
CA GLU A 244 22.06 4.07 -20.95
C GLU A 244 20.94 5.09 -21.20
N THR A 245 21.01 5.81 -22.34
CA THR A 245 19.94 6.71 -22.78
C THR A 245 18.64 5.94 -22.99
N LEU A 246 18.66 4.81 -23.70
CA LEU A 246 17.45 4.01 -23.94
C LEU A 246 16.90 3.40 -22.65
N GLN A 247 17.77 2.93 -21.75
CA GLN A 247 17.36 2.43 -20.43
C GLN A 247 16.65 3.51 -19.62
N THR A 248 17.17 4.73 -19.62
CA THR A 248 16.58 5.88 -18.92
C THR A 248 15.20 6.23 -19.49
N ILE A 249 15.07 6.25 -20.82
CA ILE A 249 13.79 6.48 -21.51
C ILE A 249 12.76 5.42 -21.09
N LEU A 250 13.14 4.14 -21.12
CA LEU A 250 12.24 3.04 -20.79
C LEU A 250 11.86 2.99 -19.31
N SER A 251 12.78 3.35 -18.41
CA SER A 251 12.50 3.43 -16.98
C SER A 251 11.47 4.52 -16.68
N LYS A 252 11.65 5.72 -17.27
CA LYS A 252 10.67 6.81 -17.18
C LYS A 252 9.34 6.44 -17.83
N PHE A 253 9.36 5.69 -18.94
CA PHE A 253 8.14 5.22 -19.59
C PHE A 253 7.36 4.28 -18.66
N GLY A 254 8.00 3.28 -18.05
CA GLY A 254 7.36 2.38 -17.10
C GLY A 254 6.80 3.08 -15.86
N GLN A 255 7.50 4.10 -15.35
CA GLN A 255 7.05 4.93 -14.23
C GLN A 255 5.84 5.83 -14.56
N ARG A 256 5.65 6.20 -15.84
CA ARG A 256 4.54 7.04 -16.32
C ARG A 256 3.40 6.26 -16.96
N LEU A 257 3.61 4.97 -17.25
CA LEU A 257 2.62 4.14 -17.92
C LEU A 257 1.36 3.99 -17.07
N GLY A 258 1.46 3.89 -15.74
CA GLY A 258 0.29 3.82 -14.86
C GLY A 258 -0.67 5.00 -15.04
N ALA A 259 -0.15 6.23 -15.18
CA ALA A 259 -0.98 7.42 -15.40
C ALA A 259 -1.70 7.40 -16.76
N LEU A 260 -1.11 6.75 -17.77
CA LEU A 260 -1.76 6.51 -19.04
C LEU A 260 -2.82 5.41 -18.94
N GLU A 261 -2.52 4.31 -18.24
CA GLU A 261 -3.50 3.23 -18.00
C GLU A 261 -4.75 3.73 -17.26
N ASP A 262 -4.55 4.66 -16.32
CA ASP A 262 -5.62 5.25 -15.51
C ASP A 262 -6.70 5.98 -16.31
N THR A 263 -6.40 6.44 -17.54
CA THR A 263 -7.42 7.08 -18.39
C THR A 263 -8.52 6.08 -18.78
N GLU A 264 -8.14 4.84 -19.08
CA GLU A 264 -9.09 3.76 -19.37
C GLU A 264 -9.76 3.25 -18.10
N CYS A 265 -9.05 3.22 -16.97
CA CYS A 265 -9.66 2.92 -15.67
C CYS A 265 -10.82 3.86 -15.36
N LYS A 266 -10.68 5.16 -15.68
CA LYS A 266 -11.77 6.14 -15.55
C LYS A 266 -12.91 5.89 -16.53
N VAL A 267 -12.62 5.49 -17.77
CA VAL A 267 -13.65 5.09 -18.74
C VAL A 267 -14.44 3.89 -18.23
N MET A 268 -13.75 2.84 -17.77
CA MET A 268 -14.36 1.65 -17.18
C MET A 268 -15.19 2.01 -15.93
N LYS A 269 -14.66 2.83 -15.04
CA LYS A 269 -15.37 3.31 -13.84
C LYS A 269 -16.67 4.04 -14.19
N ASN A 270 -16.61 4.98 -15.14
CA ASN A 270 -17.79 5.73 -15.59
C ASN A 270 -18.85 4.79 -16.17
N ARG A 271 -18.41 3.77 -16.91
CA ARG A 271 -19.31 2.75 -17.44
C ARG A 271 -19.97 1.94 -16.35
N LEU A 272 -19.20 1.38 -15.42
CA LEU A 272 -19.73 0.59 -14.31
C LEU A 272 -20.67 1.43 -13.43
N THR A 273 -20.34 2.69 -13.19
CA THR A 273 -21.18 3.61 -12.42
C THR A 273 -22.54 3.83 -13.11
N SER A 274 -22.59 3.86 -14.45
CA SER A 274 -23.85 3.94 -15.20
C SER A 274 -24.74 2.69 -15.11
N LEU A 275 -24.21 1.59 -14.59
CA LEU A 275 -24.88 0.29 -14.44
C LEU A 275 -25.18 -0.04 -12.97
N GLU A 276 -25.01 0.92 -12.06
CA GLU A 276 -25.24 0.66 -10.64
C GLU A 276 -26.67 0.17 -10.37
N ALA A 277 -26.78 -0.86 -9.54
CA ALA A 277 -28.05 -1.42 -9.09
C ALA A 277 -28.92 -0.38 -8.35
N ARG A 278 -28.25 0.59 -7.72
CA ARG A 278 -28.80 1.76 -7.04
C ARG A 278 -27.78 2.89 -7.15
N ASP A 279 -28.23 4.09 -7.49
CA ASP A 279 -27.36 5.26 -7.58
C ASP A 279 -26.56 5.46 -6.28
N GLY A 280 -25.24 5.59 -6.44
CA GLY A 280 -24.29 5.82 -5.35
C GLY A 280 -23.91 4.56 -4.57
N SER A 281 -24.32 3.37 -5.03
CA SER A 281 -24.06 2.13 -4.28
C SER A 281 -22.66 1.55 -4.48
N GLY A 282 -21.98 1.86 -5.58
CA GLY A 282 -20.72 1.20 -5.95
C GLY A 282 -20.89 -0.26 -6.39
N LEU A 283 -22.12 -0.69 -6.68
CA LEU A 283 -22.46 -2.10 -6.96
C LEU A 283 -23.20 -2.26 -8.28
N VAL A 284 -22.75 -3.16 -9.15
CA VAL A 284 -23.38 -3.50 -10.44
C VAL A 284 -23.94 -4.91 -10.36
N ARG A 285 -25.21 -5.16 -10.71
CA ARG A 285 -25.73 -6.54 -10.76
C ARG A 285 -24.93 -7.35 -11.77
N LEU A 286 -24.58 -8.58 -11.43
CA LEU A 286 -23.75 -9.40 -12.32
C LEU A 286 -24.39 -9.63 -13.70
N GLY A 287 -25.73 -9.66 -13.78
CA GLY A 287 -26.45 -9.69 -15.05
C GLY A 287 -26.30 -8.42 -15.90
N ASP A 288 -26.26 -7.23 -15.27
CA ASP A 288 -26.08 -5.95 -15.96
C ASP A 288 -24.61 -5.72 -16.36
N PHE A 289 -23.68 -6.28 -15.58
CA PHE A 289 -22.25 -6.34 -15.91
C PHE A 289 -22.02 -7.09 -17.23
N TYR A 290 -22.69 -8.22 -17.45
CA TYR A 290 -22.58 -9.00 -18.69
C TYR A 290 -23.50 -8.56 -19.83
N GLY A 291 -24.63 -7.91 -19.54
CA GLY A 291 -25.71 -7.66 -20.51
C GLY A 291 -25.48 -6.52 -21.51
N ASN A 292 -24.23 -6.14 -21.76
CA ASN A 292 -23.88 -4.92 -22.49
C ASN A 292 -23.20 -5.17 -23.85
N ASP A 293 -23.94 -5.82 -24.75
CA ASP A 293 -23.49 -6.26 -26.07
C ASP A 293 -23.03 -5.13 -27.03
N LYS A 294 -23.22 -3.85 -26.66
CA LYS A 294 -22.89 -2.71 -27.54
C LYS A 294 -21.41 -2.28 -27.48
N PHE A 295 -20.65 -2.72 -26.48
CA PHE A 295 -19.25 -2.30 -26.25
C PHE A 295 -18.38 -3.43 -25.67
N ASP A 296 -18.67 -4.67 -26.08
CA ASP A 296 -18.48 -5.93 -25.35
C ASP A 296 -17.05 -6.51 -25.36
N PHE A 297 -16.02 -5.72 -25.00
CA PHE A 297 -14.65 -6.23 -24.86
C PHE A 297 -14.04 -6.09 -23.45
N HIS A 298 -14.65 -5.32 -22.55
CA HIS A 298 -14.06 -5.04 -21.23
C HIS A 298 -14.52 -5.99 -20.10
N PHE A 299 -15.73 -6.57 -20.16
CA PHE A 299 -16.36 -7.26 -19.02
C PHE A 299 -16.66 -8.72 -19.36
N THR A 300 -15.63 -9.55 -19.33
CA THR A 300 -15.74 -10.93 -19.83
C THR A 300 -15.49 -12.00 -18.78
N GLU A 301 -14.98 -11.60 -17.61
CA GLU A 301 -14.44 -12.46 -16.57
C GLU A 301 -15.46 -13.41 -15.96
N SER A 302 -14.99 -14.61 -15.61
CA SER A 302 -15.86 -15.67 -15.07
C SER A 302 -16.43 -15.35 -13.70
N PRO A 303 -17.70 -15.72 -13.40
CA PRO A 303 -18.21 -15.61 -12.03
C PRO A 303 -17.36 -16.37 -11.02
N ALA A 304 -16.73 -17.47 -11.46
CA ALA A 304 -15.78 -18.22 -10.65
C ALA A 304 -14.54 -17.37 -10.32
N TYR A 305 -13.95 -16.71 -11.31
CA TYR A 305 -12.82 -15.79 -11.13
C TYR A 305 -13.20 -14.57 -10.29
N LEU A 306 -14.29 -13.87 -10.63
CA LEU A 306 -14.75 -12.69 -9.90
C LEU A 306 -14.96 -13.00 -8.42
N ARG A 307 -15.45 -14.21 -8.10
CA ARG A 307 -15.58 -14.70 -6.73
C ARG A 307 -14.23 -14.99 -6.07
N SER A 308 -13.35 -15.76 -6.72
CA SER A 308 -12.04 -16.11 -6.15
C SER A 308 -11.09 -14.92 -6.01
N ALA A 309 -11.30 -13.87 -6.79
CA ALA A 309 -10.59 -12.60 -6.69
C ALA A 309 -11.22 -11.61 -5.69
N GLY A 310 -12.35 -11.95 -5.05
CA GLY A 310 -13.01 -11.07 -4.09
C GLY A 310 -13.62 -9.80 -4.73
N LEU A 311 -14.14 -9.92 -5.95
CA LEU A 311 -14.70 -8.82 -6.73
C LEU A 311 -16.25 -8.77 -6.64
N LEU A 312 -16.86 -9.78 -6.03
CA LEU A 312 -18.31 -9.90 -5.88
C LEU A 312 -18.79 -9.60 -4.45
N ASP A 313 -19.91 -8.89 -4.35
CA ASP A 313 -20.81 -8.91 -3.22
C ASP A 313 -21.82 -10.05 -3.40
N GLU A 314 -21.74 -11.04 -2.52
CA GLU A 314 -22.61 -12.22 -2.49
C GLU A 314 -23.46 -12.28 -1.21
N SER A 315 -23.65 -11.14 -0.54
CA SER A 315 -24.55 -11.04 0.64
C SER A 315 -25.97 -11.48 0.33
N ASN A 316 -26.36 -11.40 -0.95
CA ASN A 316 -27.49 -12.13 -1.51
C ASN A 316 -26.98 -13.05 -2.63
N PRO A 317 -26.82 -14.37 -2.38
CA PRO A 317 -26.33 -15.32 -3.38
C PRO A 317 -27.20 -15.41 -4.64
N GLU A 318 -28.48 -15.05 -4.53
CA GLU A 318 -29.44 -15.05 -5.64
C GLU A 318 -29.37 -13.77 -6.50
N ASP A 319 -28.55 -12.79 -6.12
CA ASP A 319 -28.38 -11.51 -6.81
C ASP A 319 -26.96 -10.96 -6.57
N PRO A 320 -25.92 -11.69 -7.03
CA PRO A 320 -24.54 -11.28 -6.84
C PRO A 320 -24.26 -9.98 -7.61
N LYS A 321 -23.43 -9.12 -7.02
CA LYS A 321 -23.08 -7.82 -7.59
C LYS A 321 -21.58 -7.67 -7.68
N VAL A 322 -21.08 -7.04 -8.73
CA VAL A 322 -19.69 -6.62 -8.84
C VAL A 322 -19.48 -5.37 -7.99
N ILE A 323 -18.45 -5.38 -7.15
CA ILE A 323 -18.02 -4.22 -6.36
C ILE A 323 -17.09 -3.39 -7.25
N ILE A 324 -17.55 -2.22 -7.70
CA ILE A 324 -16.86 -1.39 -8.70
C ILE A 324 -15.39 -1.11 -8.33
N PRO A 325 -15.07 -0.56 -7.15
CA PRO A 325 -13.67 -0.27 -6.81
C PRO A 325 -12.82 -1.54 -6.71
N ASN A 326 -13.35 -2.67 -6.22
CA ASN A 326 -12.63 -3.93 -6.19
C ASN A 326 -12.30 -4.42 -7.60
N TYR A 327 -13.28 -4.36 -8.51
CA TYR A 327 -13.10 -4.77 -9.90
C TYR A 327 -12.01 -3.93 -10.58
N LEU A 328 -12.08 -2.60 -10.48
CA LEU A 328 -11.07 -1.70 -11.04
C LEU A 328 -9.66 -1.97 -10.47
N ALA A 329 -9.58 -2.23 -9.17
CA ALA A 329 -8.34 -2.61 -8.50
C ALA A 329 -7.92 -4.06 -8.77
N GLY A 330 -8.72 -4.84 -9.51
CA GLY A 330 -8.57 -6.28 -9.72
C GLY A 330 -7.45 -6.66 -10.71
N PRO A 331 -6.94 -7.91 -10.66
CA PRO A 331 -5.80 -8.34 -11.49
C PRO A 331 -6.03 -8.28 -13.00
N SER A 332 -7.26 -8.53 -13.47
CA SER A 332 -7.63 -8.51 -14.89
C SER A 332 -7.55 -7.11 -15.50
N ASN A 333 -7.46 -6.07 -14.67
CA ASN A 333 -7.35 -4.66 -15.07
C ASN A 333 -5.92 -4.12 -14.95
N CYS A 334 -4.91 -4.99 -14.98
CA CYS A 334 -3.50 -4.60 -14.86
C CYS A 334 -2.65 -5.07 -16.04
N VAL A 335 -1.62 -4.29 -16.35
CA VAL A 335 -0.51 -4.71 -17.23
C VAL A 335 0.59 -5.31 -16.37
N GLN A 336 1.04 -6.53 -16.66
CA GLN A 336 2.09 -7.20 -15.88
C GLN A 336 3.41 -7.28 -16.68
N PRO A 337 4.23 -6.21 -16.69
CA PRO A 337 5.45 -6.16 -17.49
C PRO A 337 6.60 -7.02 -16.95
N SER A 338 6.51 -7.52 -15.72
CA SER A 338 7.49 -8.43 -15.11
C SER A 338 6.84 -9.33 -14.07
N GLY A 339 7.50 -10.43 -13.68
CA GLY A 339 6.99 -11.40 -12.70
C GLY A 339 6.85 -10.86 -11.27
N TYR A 340 7.10 -9.57 -11.07
CA TYR A 340 7.35 -8.98 -9.76
C TYR A 340 6.63 -7.66 -9.54
N TYR A 341 6.11 -7.03 -10.59
CA TYR A 341 5.16 -5.94 -10.44
C TYR A 341 4.19 -5.90 -11.60
N SER A 342 2.98 -5.45 -11.31
CA SER A 342 1.99 -5.07 -12.29
C SER A 342 1.67 -3.58 -12.16
N ILE A 343 1.16 -3.00 -13.24
CA ILE A 343 0.72 -1.62 -13.34
C ILE A 343 -0.80 -1.68 -13.44
N CYS A 344 -1.48 -1.13 -12.43
CA CYS A 344 -2.91 -1.24 -12.26
C CYS A 344 -3.56 0.15 -12.20
N CYS A 345 -4.89 0.18 -12.21
CA CYS A 345 -5.65 1.39 -11.90
C CYS A 345 -5.22 1.98 -10.56
N PHE A 346 -5.16 3.31 -10.47
CA PHE A 346 -4.92 3.97 -9.19
C PHE A 346 -6.11 3.79 -8.26
N ASP A 347 -5.82 3.58 -6.98
CA ASP A 347 -6.84 3.53 -5.94
C ASP A 347 -7.19 4.97 -5.53
N GLU A 348 -8.41 5.43 -5.84
CA GLU A 348 -8.87 6.77 -5.46
C GLU A 348 -9.01 6.92 -3.93
N CYS A 349 -9.18 5.82 -3.20
CA CYS A 349 -9.24 5.82 -1.73
C CYS A 349 -7.90 6.25 -1.11
N GLU A 350 -6.79 6.02 -1.80
CA GLU A 350 -5.47 6.37 -1.29
C GLU A 350 -5.31 7.88 -1.08
N GLN A 351 -5.92 8.69 -1.95
CA GLN A 351 -5.94 10.15 -1.79
C GLN A 351 -6.79 10.59 -0.59
N LEU A 352 -7.86 9.84 -0.28
CA LEU A 352 -8.68 10.07 0.91
C LEU A 352 -7.91 9.68 2.17
N MET A 353 -7.20 8.55 2.13
CA MET A 353 -6.36 8.07 3.21
C MET A 353 -5.23 9.04 3.54
N ASP A 354 -4.57 9.64 2.53
CA ASP A 354 -3.55 10.67 2.77
C ASP A 354 -4.08 11.82 3.64
N LYS A 355 -5.32 12.25 3.40
CA LYS A 355 -5.95 13.33 4.16
C LYS A 355 -6.36 12.91 5.56
N VAL A 356 -6.80 11.66 5.75
CA VAL A 356 -7.08 11.10 7.07
C VAL A 356 -5.78 11.01 7.89
N GLU A 357 -4.72 10.48 7.30
CA GLU A 357 -3.40 10.35 7.92
C GLU A 357 -2.77 11.71 8.25
N GLU A 358 -2.83 12.67 7.32
CA GLU A 358 -2.36 14.04 7.50
C GLU A 358 -3.13 14.74 8.63
N GLY A 359 -4.45 14.55 8.72
CA GLY A 359 -5.29 15.18 9.75
C GLY A 359 -5.14 14.56 11.14
N LEU A 360 -4.79 13.27 11.22
CA LEU A 360 -4.60 12.56 12.49
C LEU A 360 -3.17 12.62 13.00
N GLU A 361 -2.18 12.48 12.13
CA GLU A 361 -0.75 12.30 12.44
C GLU A 361 -0.49 11.18 13.48
N ALA A 362 -1.39 10.19 13.53
CA ALA A 362 -1.39 9.12 14.53
C ALA A 362 -2.09 7.85 13.96
N PRO A 363 -1.77 6.65 14.50
CA PRO A 363 -2.35 5.39 14.01
C PRO A 363 -3.82 5.17 14.38
N MET A 364 -4.39 6.07 15.17
CA MET A 364 -5.76 5.98 15.66
C MET A 364 -6.30 7.37 16.02
N GLY A 365 -7.62 7.53 15.96
CA GLY A 365 -8.32 8.76 16.33
C GLY A 365 -9.62 8.49 17.08
N THR A 366 -10.21 9.51 17.69
CA THR A 366 -11.57 9.40 18.25
C THR A 366 -12.60 9.38 17.11
N PRO A 367 -13.78 8.77 17.30
CA PRO A 367 -14.87 8.82 16.33
C PRO A 367 -15.22 10.23 15.87
N GLU A 368 -15.22 11.20 16.79
CA GLU A 368 -15.56 12.60 16.48
C GLU A 368 -14.52 13.24 15.57
N LYS A 369 -13.23 13.01 15.84
CA LYS A 369 -12.16 13.58 15.01
C LYS A 369 -12.17 12.98 13.60
N ILE A 370 -12.34 11.66 13.49
CA ILE A 370 -12.44 10.98 12.18
C ILE A 370 -13.67 11.43 11.42
N THR A 371 -14.83 11.50 12.09
CA THR A 371 -16.08 12.00 11.49
C THR A 371 -15.89 13.42 10.96
N ALA A 372 -15.27 14.31 11.74
CA ALA A 372 -15.02 15.68 11.32
C ALA A 372 -14.10 15.74 10.09
N LEU A 373 -13.00 14.98 10.09
CA LEU A 373 -12.08 14.90 8.94
C LEU A 373 -12.82 14.42 7.69
N VAL A 374 -13.45 13.25 7.77
CA VAL A 374 -14.08 12.58 6.62
C VAL A 374 -15.32 13.32 6.11
N SER A 375 -16.07 13.99 6.98
CA SER A 375 -17.16 14.86 6.54
C SER A 375 -16.68 16.00 5.63
N GLY A 376 -15.43 16.47 5.82
CA GLY A 376 -14.80 17.52 5.02
C GLY A 376 -14.18 17.05 3.70
N LEU A 377 -13.96 15.74 3.50
CA LEU A 377 -13.22 15.23 2.34
C LEU A 377 -14.13 15.08 1.10
N PRO A 378 -13.85 15.81 0.00
CA PRO A 378 -14.54 15.58 -1.27
C PRO A 378 -13.98 14.36 -2.00
N SER A 379 -14.79 13.77 -2.87
CA SER A 379 -14.36 12.80 -3.88
C SER A 379 -15.07 13.06 -5.21
N SER A 380 -14.84 12.22 -6.22
CA SER A 380 -15.57 12.28 -7.48
C SER A 380 -17.08 12.03 -7.31
N SER A 381 -17.49 11.30 -6.27
CA SER A 381 -18.90 11.00 -5.97
C SER A 381 -19.48 11.64 -4.70
N GLN A 382 -18.65 12.23 -3.83
CA GLN A 382 -19.11 12.81 -2.55
C GLN A 382 -18.71 14.30 -2.44
N PRO A 383 -19.62 15.19 -2.00
CA PRO A 383 -19.28 16.59 -1.77
C PRO A 383 -18.49 16.78 -0.47
N ALA A 384 -17.65 17.82 -0.41
CA ALA A 384 -17.03 18.28 0.84
C ALA A 384 -18.09 18.83 1.81
N ASN A 385 -17.78 18.78 3.12
CA ASN A 385 -18.63 19.24 4.22
C ASN A 385 -20.02 18.58 4.26
N ARG A 386 -20.08 17.28 3.92
CA ARG A 386 -21.32 16.49 3.96
C ARG A 386 -21.66 16.06 5.38
N THR A 387 -22.94 15.84 5.64
CA THR A 387 -23.37 15.19 6.89
C THR A 387 -23.32 13.68 6.73
N LEU A 388 -22.52 12.99 7.56
CA LEU A 388 -22.50 11.52 7.57
C LEU A 388 -23.82 10.98 8.13
N SER A 389 -24.26 9.82 7.63
CA SER A 389 -25.50 9.21 8.10
C SER A 389 -25.37 8.75 9.57
N PRO A 390 -26.49 8.67 10.32
CA PRO A 390 -26.47 8.11 11.67
C PRO A 390 -25.88 6.70 11.71
N HIS A 391 -26.13 5.90 10.66
CA HIS A 391 -25.58 4.56 10.54
C HIS A 391 -24.05 4.56 10.44
N LEU A 392 -23.45 5.41 9.58
CA LEU A 392 -21.99 5.53 9.48
C LEU A 392 -21.35 5.97 10.80
N THR A 393 -22.01 6.88 11.52
CA THR A 393 -21.52 7.33 12.84
C THR A 393 -21.56 6.19 13.85
N GLN A 394 -22.67 5.45 13.90
CA GLN A 394 -22.82 4.28 14.77
C GLN A 394 -21.77 3.21 14.48
N LEU A 395 -21.52 2.88 13.20
CA LEU A 395 -20.49 1.90 12.84
C LEU A 395 -19.11 2.33 13.36
N LEU A 396 -18.78 3.61 13.26
CA LEU A 396 -17.51 4.13 13.77
C LEU A 396 -17.41 4.04 15.30
N ASP A 397 -18.51 4.31 16.01
CA ASP A 397 -18.60 4.15 17.46
C ASP A 397 -18.46 2.67 17.87
N GLU A 398 -18.99 1.73 17.08
CA GLU A 398 -18.83 0.28 17.30
C GLU A 398 -17.36 -0.15 17.12
N VAL A 399 -16.68 0.36 16.09
CA VAL A 399 -15.23 0.14 15.91
C VAL A 399 -14.44 0.70 17.09
N ALA A 400 -14.78 1.92 17.54
CA ALA A 400 -14.14 2.51 18.70
C ALA A 400 -14.38 1.69 19.98
N GLY A 401 -15.61 1.24 20.21
CA GLY A 401 -15.96 0.37 21.34
C GLY A 401 -15.15 -0.93 21.35
N HIS A 402 -14.89 -1.51 20.17
CA HIS A 402 -14.04 -2.69 20.01
C HIS A 402 -12.56 -2.41 20.37
N HIS A 403 -12.09 -1.17 20.18
CA HIS A 403 -10.68 -0.76 20.32
C HIS A 403 -10.43 0.21 21.49
N GLY A 404 -11.25 0.15 22.54
CA GLY A 404 -11.02 0.91 23.77
C GLY A 404 -11.34 2.41 23.67
N GLY A 405 -12.30 2.78 22.83
CA GLY A 405 -12.79 4.16 22.62
C GLY A 405 -12.11 4.91 21.48
N MET A 406 -11.25 4.25 20.72
CA MET A 406 -10.46 4.86 19.64
C MET A 406 -10.53 3.98 18.41
N VAL A 407 -10.42 4.56 17.22
CA VAL A 407 -10.52 3.85 15.95
C VAL A 407 -9.13 3.76 15.31
N PRO A 408 -8.55 2.56 15.14
CA PRO A 408 -7.36 2.36 14.32
C PRO A 408 -7.67 2.66 12.86
N ILE A 409 -6.83 3.43 12.17
CA ILE A 409 -7.07 3.79 10.76
C ILE A 409 -6.38 2.86 9.76
N HIS A 410 -5.48 2.00 10.25
CA HIS A 410 -4.75 1.01 9.46
C HIS A 410 -5.24 -0.39 9.81
N GLY A 411 -6.51 -0.65 9.50
CA GLY A 411 -7.17 -1.92 9.80
C GLY A 411 -8.38 -2.16 8.91
N ARG A 412 -8.77 -3.42 8.82
CA ARG A 412 -9.91 -3.88 8.03
C ARG A 412 -11.20 -3.15 8.38
N LEU A 413 -11.52 -2.97 9.66
CA LEU A 413 -12.78 -2.33 10.04
C LEU A 413 -12.87 -0.87 9.58
N PHE A 414 -11.76 -0.14 9.64
CA PHE A 414 -11.71 1.23 9.13
C PHE A 414 -11.77 1.28 7.61
N ALA A 415 -11.07 0.38 6.91
CA ALA A 415 -11.18 0.25 5.45
C ALA A 415 -12.63 -0.09 5.03
N GLN A 416 -13.31 -0.96 5.78
CA GLN A 416 -14.71 -1.29 5.55
C GLN A 416 -15.60 -0.07 5.78
N TRP A 417 -15.34 0.73 6.81
CA TRP A 417 -16.07 1.96 7.07
C TRP A 417 -15.84 3.01 5.98
N MET A 418 -14.60 3.16 5.49
CA MET A 418 -14.26 4.02 4.36
C MET A 418 -14.98 3.60 3.08
N HIS A 419 -15.12 2.29 2.82
CA HIS A 419 -15.93 1.77 1.73
C HIS A 419 -17.41 2.16 1.85
N GLU A 420 -17.99 2.06 3.04
CA GLU A 420 -19.38 2.51 3.26
C GLU A 420 -19.53 4.04 3.12
N ALA A 421 -18.49 4.81 3.48
CA ALA A 421 -18.48 6.27 3.35
C ALA A 421 -18.22 6.76 1.92
N TYR A 422 -17.47 5.98 1.10
CA TYR A 422 -17.07 6.27 -0.29
C TYR A 422 -17.19 5.01 -1.18
N PRO A 423 -18.41 4.56 -1.52
CA PRO A 423 -18.62 3.27 -2.18
C PRO A 423 -18.07 3.17 -3.60
N ARG A 424 -17.81 4.30 -4.27
CA ARG A 424 -17.30 4.36 -5.65
C ARG A 424 -15.78 4.58 -5.71
N GLU A 425 -15.13 4.83 -4.58
CA GLU A 425 -13.71 5.13 -4.49
C GLU A 425 -12.94 4.08 -3.69
N CYS A 426 -13.46 3.67 -2.54
CA CYS A 426 -12.75 2.76 -1.64
C CYS A 426 -13.09 1.30 -1.91
N THR A 427 -12.09 0.42 -1.95
CA THR A 427 -12.30 -1.02 -2.08
C THR A 427 -12.93 -1.61 -0.81
N TYR A 428 -13.75 -2.65 -0.97
CA TYR A 428 -14.32 -3.40 0.14
C TYR A 428 -13.33 -4.48 0.61
N PRO A 429 -12.97 -4.53 1.91
CA PRO A 429 -11.99 -5.49 2.42
C PRO A 429 -12.65 -6.83 2.77
N ASN A 430 -12.72 -7.71 1.77
CA ASN A 430 -13.25 -9.05 1.94
C ASN A 430 -12.44 -9.87 2.94
N LEU A 431 -13.13 -10.61 3.81
CA LEU A 431 -12.50 -11.52 4.76
C LEU A 431 -11.92 -12.73 4.05
N GLU A 432 -10.65 -13.03 4.30
CA GLU A 432 -9.97 -14.30 4.01
C GLU A 432 -10.42 -14.97 2.70
N VAL A 433 -10.50 -14.19 1.62
CA VAL A 433 -10.35 -14.81 0.32
C VAL A 433 -8.86 -15.12 0.27
N LYS A 434 -8.49 -16.40 0.12
CA LYS A 434 -7.20 -16.74 -0.50
C LYS A 434 -7.27 -16.19 -1.90
N VAL A 435 -7.14 -14.86 -2.04
CA VAL A 435 -7.06 -14.19 -3.33
C VAL A 435 -5.84 -14.85 -3.94
N GLN A 436 -6.07 -15.59 -5.02
CA GLN A 436 -4.96 -16.12 -5.80
C GLN A 436 -4.00 -14.96 -6.02
N SER A 437 -2.70 -15.21 -5.85
CA SER A 437 -1.73 -14.14 -6.03
C SER A 437 -2.04 -13.49 -7.37
N ARG A 438 -2.01 -12.15 -7.42
CA ARG A 438 -2.35 -11.42 -8.65
C ARG A 438 -1.45 -11.84 -9.81
N PHE A 439 -0.29 -12.41 -9.49
CA PHE A 439 0.72 -12.95 -10.39
C PHE A 439 0.49 -14.42 -10.80
N ASP A 440 -0.52 -15.09 -10.24
CA ASP A 440 -0.92 -16.47 -10.56
C ASP A 440 -2.06 -16.52 -11.59
N HIS A 441 -2.50 -15.35 -12.08
CA HIS A 441 -3.59 -15.21 -13.03
C HIS A 441 -3.17 -15.66 -14.45
N SER A 442 -3.92 -16.61 -15.03
CA SER A 442 -3.85 -16.94 -16.46
C SER A 442 -5.03 -16.32 -17.23
N PRO A 443 -4.81 -15.69 -18.41
CA PRO A 443 -5.88 -15.18 -19.28
C PRO A 443 -6.88 -16.26 -19.74
N GLU A 444 -6.49 -17.54 -19.69
CA GLU A 444 -7.38 -18.66 -20.04
C GLU A 444 -8.53 -18.85 -19.02
N MET A 445 -8.47 -18.22 -17.84
CA MET A 445 -9.51 -18.29 -16.80
C MET A 445 -10.66 -17.29 -16.96
N ASP A 446 -10.58 -16.40 -17.95
CA ASP A 446 -11.43 -15.20 -18.01
C ASP A 446 -12.67 -15.34 -18.89
N HIS A 447 -12.86 -16.43 -19.61
CA HIS A 447 -13.96 -16.48 -20.57
C HIS A 447 -15.24 -17.12 -20.00
N VAL A 448 -16.28 -16.30 -19.84
CA VAL A 448 -17.64 -16.77 -19.55
C VAL A 448 -18.32 -17.28 -20.80
N GLU A 449 -18.89 -18.47 -20.72
CA GLU A 449 -19.76 -19.00 -21.77
C GLU A 449 -21.06 -18.19 -21.89
N ALA A 450 -21.53 -17.98 -23.12
CA ALA A 450 -22.76 -17.20 -23.37
C ALA A 450 -23.99 -17.72 -22.60
N ALA A 451 -24.06 -19.03 -22.33
CA ALA A 451 -25.12 -19.62 -21.52
C ALA A 451 -25.09 -19.14 -20.06
N GLU A 452 -23.90 -18.99 -19.48
CA GLU A 452 -23.73 -18.50 -18.11
C GLU A 452 -24.02 -16.98 -18.03
N LYS A 453 -23.58 -16.18 -19.02
CA LYS A 453 -23.97 -14.76 -19.12
C LYS A 453 -25.51 -14.62 -19.15
N SER A 454 -26.17 -15.44 -19.96
CA SER A 454 -27.64 -15.44 -20.12
C SER A 454 -28.38 -15.78 -18.81
N LYS A 455 -27.84 -16.69 -17.99
CA LYS A 455 -28.40 -17.04 -16.68
C LYS A 455 -28.46 -15.81 -15.77
N TYR A 456 -27.35 -15.09 -15.60
CA TYR A 456 -27.29 -13.92 -14.72
C TYR A 456 -28.09 -12.73 -15.26
N TRP A 457 -28.14 -12.56 -16.59
CA TRP A 457 -29.00 -11.57 -17.21
C TRP A 457 -30.49 -11.79 -16.89
N GLN A 458 -30.95 -13.04 -16.95
CA GLN A 458 -32.34 -13.39 -16.58
C GLN A 458 -32.64 -13.08 -15.10
N ILE A 459 -31.70 -13.37 -14.20
CA ILE A 459 -31.82 -13.06 -12.76
C ILE A 459 -31.98 -11.55 -12.55
N ALA A 460 -31.14 -10.73 -13.20
CA ALA A 460 -31.21 -9.28 -13.08
C ALA A 460 -32.59 -8.74 -13.53
N LYS A 461 -33.11 -9.20 -14.67
CA LYS A 461 -34.44 -8.78 -15.17
C LYS A 461 -35.59 -9.19 -14.26
N GLN A 462 -35.52 -10.39 -13.67
CA GLN A 462 -36.52 -10.84 -12.69
C GLN A 462 -36.49 -9.97 -11.42
N ARG A 463 -35.32 -9.52 -10.97
CA ARG A 463 -35.18 -8.66 -9.78
C ARG A 463 -35.61 -7.21 -10.01
N GLU A 464 -35.28 -6.64 -11.17
CA GLU A 464 -35.79 -5.32 -11.58
C GLU A 464 -37.33 -5.27 -11.53
N SER A 465 -37.99 -6.32 -12.04
CA SER A 465 -39.45 -6.38 -12.07
C SER A 465 -40.12 -6.62 -10.71
N SER A 466 -39.40 -7.18 -9.73
CA SER A 466 -39.92 -7.44 -8.37
C SER A 466 -39.75 -6.26 -7.41
N GLY A 467 -38.99 -5.22 -7.79
CA GLY A 467 -38.81 -4.00 -6.99
C GLY A 467 -38.08 -4.22 -5.66
N GLU A 468 -37.38 -5.35 -5.53
CA GLU A 468 -36.77 -5.79 -4.27
C GLU A 468 -35.44 -5.06 -4.02
N ASN A 469 -35.52 -3.96 -3.27
CA ASN A 469 -34.39 -3.16 -2.82
C ASN A 469 -33.90 -3.57 -1.41
N GLN A 470 -33.77 -4.87 -1.15
CA GLN A 470 -33.18 -5.31 0.12
C GLN A 470 -31.70 -4.95 0.15
N THR A 471 -31.36 -4.00 1.01
CA THR A 471 -29.97 -3.67 1.33
C THR A 471 -29.58 -4.55 2.50
N THR A 472 -28.94 -5.69 2.22
CA THR A 472 -28.32 -6.49 3.28
C THR A 472 -27.05 -5.76 3.72
N SER A 473 -26.88 -5.55 5.03
CA SER A 473 -25.66 -4.97 5.55
C SER A 473 -24.50 -5.94 5.30
N ARG A 474 -23.43 -5.45 4.67
CA ARG A 474 -22.16 -6.17 4.51
C ARG A 474 -21.25 -6.03 5.73
N TRP A 475 -21.69 -5.27 6.75
CA TRP A 475 -20.85 -4.97 7.91
C TRP A 475 -20.46 -6.24 8.68
N ILE A 476 -19.16 -6.50 8.80
CA ILE A 476 -18.65 -7.63 9.57
C ILE A 476 -17.65 -7.09 10.60
N MET A 477 -18.00 -7.21 11.89
CA MET A 477 -17.16 -6.85 13.03
C MET A 477 -16.03 -7.86 13.27
N LYS A 478 -15.10 -7.99 12.31
CA LYS A 478 -13.84 -8.72 12.44
C LYS A 478 -12.68 -7.81 12.07
N GLU A 479 -11.75 -7.60 12.99
CA GLU A 479 -10.57 -6.76 12.76
C GLU A 479 -9.39 -7.57 12.21
N GLU A 480 -8.67 -6.96 11.26
CA GLU A 480 -7.37 -7.40 10.75
C GLU A 480 -6.51 -6.13 10.62
N LEU A 481 -5.71 -5.83 11.66
CA LEU A 481 -4.85 -4.65 11.67
C LEU A 481 -3.63 -4.87 10.78
N VAL A 482 -3.17 -3.79 10.13
CA VAL A 482 -1.91 -3.79 9.37
C VAL A 482 -0.75 -4.26 10.24
N ASP A 483 -0.66 -3.75 11.48
CA ASP A 483 0.40 -4.07 12.43
C ASP A 483 -0.20 -4.26 13.84
N GLN A 484 -0.73 -5.45 14.11
CA GLN A 484 -1.35 -5.80 15.39
C GLN A 484 -0.40 -5.57 16.57
N GLN A 485 0.86 -6.00 16.45
CA GLN A 485 1.83 -5.90 17.54
C GLN A 485 2.24 -4.45 17.79
N GLY A 486 2.49 -3.69 16.72
CA GLY A 486 2.80 -2.27 16.79
C GLY A 486 1.65 -1.47 17.40
N PHE A 487 0.42 -1.78 17.01
CA PHE A 487 -0.78 -1.17 17.59
C PHE A 487 -0.89 -1.43 19.10
N GLU A 488 -0.80 -2.69 19.55
CA GLU A 488 -0.85 -3.03 20.96
C GLU A 488 0.26 -2.36 21.78
N ALA A 489 1.46 -2.25 21.21
CA ALA A 489 2.58 -1.56 21.84
C ALA A 489 2.29 -0.06 21.99
N HIS A 490 1.71 0.57 20.97
CA HIS A 490 1.32 1.98 20.98
C HIS A 490 0.26 2.29 22.04
N VAL A 491 -0.77 1.45 22.15
CA VAL A 491 -1.81 1.59 23.18
C VAL A 491 -1.22 1.46 24.59
N LYS A 492 -0.30 0.50 24.80
CA LYS A 492 0.40 0.30 26.08
C LYS A 492 1.33 1.46 26.45
N SER A 493 1.96 2.13 25.48
CA SER A 493 2.79 3.31 25.76
C SER A 493 1.94 4.53 26.10
N SER A 494 0.88 4.78 25.34
CA SER A 494 -0.02 5.92 25.55
C SER A 494 -0.65 5.90 26.96
N THR A 495 -1.14 4.73 27.38
CA THR A 495 -1.71 4.54 28.73
C THR A 495 -0.70 4.71 29.87
N ARG A 496 0.60 4.43 29.63
CA ARG A 496 1.67 4.68 30.62
C ARG A 496 1.97 6.16 30.76
N ASP A 497 1.96 6.91 29.67
CA ASP A 497 2.20 8.35 29.69
C ASP A 497 1.11 9.05 30.50
N ASP A 498 -0.16 8.68 30.31
CA ASP A 498 -1.27 9.16 31.15
C ASP A 498 -1.07 8.82 32.63
N LEU A 499 -0.68 7.59 32.97
CA LEU A 499 -0.44 7.19 34.36
C LEU A 499 0.75 7.94 34.99
N THR A 500 1.78 8.28 34.21
CA THR A 500 2.90 9.12 34.68
C THR A 500 2.51 10.58 34.86
N ILE A 501 1.57 11.11 34.06
CA ILE A 501 0.99 12.44 34.26
C ILE A 501 0.17 12.48 35.57
N PHE A 502 -0.65 11.46 35.83
CA PHE A 502 -1.37 11.35 37.11
C PHE A 502 -0.43 11.14 38.30
N GLY A 503 0.64 10.37 38.12
CA GLY A 503 1.69 10.18 39.13
C GLY A 503 2.42 11.48 39.47
N THR A 504 2.83 12.25 38.45
CA THR A 504 3.53 13.53 38.63
C THR A 504 2.63 14.60 39.25
N LEU A 505 1.35 14.68 38.85
CA LEU A 505 0.36 15.53 39.52
C LEU A 505 0.12 15.11 40.99
N GLY A 506 0.08 13.81 41.28
CA GLY A 506 0.00 13.29 42.65
C GLY A 506 1.23 13.61 43.50
N PHE A 507 2.43 13.56 42.91
CA PHE A 507 3.68 13.96 43.57
C PHE A 507 3.76 15.47 43.82
N ILE A 508 3.30 16.31 42.88
CA ILE A 508 3.18 17.76 43.08
C ILE A 508 2.15 18.06 44.18
N GLY A 509 1.00 17.37 44.18
CA GLY A 509 -0.01 17.49 45.24
C GLY A 509 0.53 17.13 46.63
N MET A 510 1.29 16.03 46.75
CA MET A 510 1.94 15.66 48.03
C MET A 510 3.05 16.64 48.44
N ALA A 511 3.80 17.22 47.50
CA ALA A 511 4.80 18.24 47.79
C ALA A 511 4.16 19.53 48.30
N VAL A 512 3.06 19.97 47.69
CA VAL A 512 2.27 21.15 48.12
C VAL A 512 1.69 20.93 49.51
N VAL A 513 1.12 19.76 49.80
CA VAL A 513 0.61 19.43 51.15
C VAL A 513 1.75 19.42 52.19
N ARG A 514 2.93 18.89 51.85
CA ARG A 514 4.09 18.90 52.77
C ARG A 514 4.68 20.29 53.02
N ILE A 515 4.56 21.22 52.06
CA ILE A 515 5.07 22.60 52.19
C ILE A 515 4.07 23.51 52.89
N ILE A 516 2.76 23.34 52.64
CA ILE A 516 1.70 24.22 53.17
C ILE A 516 1.21 23.76 54.55
N ALA A 517 1.18 22.45 54.84
CA ALA A 517 0.71 21.94 56.13
C ALA A 517 1.50 22.45 57.35
N PRO A 518 2.84 22.64 57.30
CA PRO A 518 3.59 23.27 58.40
C PRO A 518 3.28 24.76 58.56
N ALA A 519 3.00 25.48 57.47
CA ALA A 519 2.69 26.91 57.50
C ALA A 519 1.33 27.20 58.16
N LEU A 520 0.32 26.37 57.88
CA LEU A 520 -1.00 26.47 58.52
C LEU A 520 -1.03 26.02 59.99
N ARG A 521 -0.03 25.25 60.44
CA ARG A 521 0.08 24.81 61.83
C ARG A 521 0.71 25.87 62.74
N ASN A 522 1.58 26.71 62.18
CA ASN A 522 2.22 27.82 62.91
C ASN A 522 1.30 29.03 63.12
N ASP A 523 0.29 29.24 62.26
CA ASP A 523 -0.68 30.33 62.48
C ASP A 523 -1.66 30.03 63.62
N LYS A 524 -1.99 28.75 63.87
CA LYS A 524 -2.87 28.37 64.99
C LYS A 524 -2.22 28.39 66.38
N GLN A 525 -0.90 28.61 66.47
CA GLN A 525 -0.19 28.74 67.76
C GLN A 525 0.09 30.20 68.15
N LYS A 526 -0.37 31.19 67.37
CA LYS A 526 -0.32 32.62 67.73
C LYS A 526 -1.64 33.20 68.25
N GLU A 527 -2.70 32.39 68.32
CA GLU A 527 -4.00 32.77 68.92
C GLU A 527 -4.38 31.89 70.12
N LEU A 528 -3.45 31.67 71.05
CA LEU A 528 -3.74 31.12 72.38
C LEU A 528 -2.84 31.74 73.45
#